data_AF-A0A1X2FJJ6-F1
#
_entry.id   AF-A0A1X2FJJ6-F1
#
_cell.length_a   1.000
_cell.length_b   1.000
_cell.length_c   1.000
_cell.angle_alpha   90.00
_cell.angle_beta   90.00
_cell.angle_gamma   90.00
#
_symmetry.space_group_name_H-M   'P 1'
#
loop_
_entity.id
_entity.type
_entity.pdbx_description
1 polymer ?
#
loop_
_entity_poly.entity_id
_entity_poly.type
_entity_poly.pdbx_seq_one_letter_code
_entity_poly.pdbx_strand_id
1 'polypeptide(L)'
;MQNMATNPNSFPNSPEFGDFISTIRSMRGRVSRKAVEDLGGPSERQQADIEAGKEMPITPRTRDQYGSFLENWRHPSLGPSRGKVITRQFFDAACEAFSASASSTQATPWVDDTLLYDGGFVLGDLAKPGAVITAGSLAYPGGGRDDFAHDFADRAGGTVAFTHAASGIAARHNVITVMPWPVAVANNFTNGAPWSSLYTYRVGLPEYDGFPRLLIDPLDGVSELEQAYIRAAALGAAGDDRAHLAWAILLANASAARWGTSPLKAWTSLFAPGTSYSGPRVIEWENLMEQIHEHTGLTTTVPVSQIILKAQRYLLPWVEEWNSASGLRFSTLGHGEEMQITWADAPESLRAEWDPNHKPAGSQLWFCEPAMLTTVPAVLNDRGAANLVLDTTVLSVTGSRQPRYVWCPVGAGQRHVIVQQDGSNEWRPALLY
;
A
#
# COMPACT_ATOMS: atom_id res chain seq x y z
N MET A 1 -44.23 -14.67 -27.77
CA MET A 1 -42.96 -14.24 -27.16
C MET A 1 -41.85 -15.10 -27.74
N GLN A 2 -41.16 -14.58 -28.75
CA GLN A 2 -40.06 -15.28 -29.41
C GLN A 2 -38.84 -15.23 -28.49
N ASN A 3 -38.23 -16.39 -28.24
CA ASN A 3 -36.91 -16.51 -27.64
C ASN A 3 -35.91 -15.72 -28.48
N MET A 4 -35.63 -14.48 -28.08
CA MET A 4 -34.44 -13.77 -28.55
C MET A 4 -33.27 -14.63 -28.13
N ALA A 5 -32.61 -15.26 -29.11
CA ALA A 5 -31.30 -15.86 -28.91
C ALA A 5 -30.42 -14.76 -28.30
N THR A 6 -30.09 -14.91 -27.02
CA THR A 6 -29.23 -13.99 -26.29
C THR A 6 -27.90 -13.98 -27.01
N ASN A 7 -27.62 -12.88 -27.72
CA ASN A 7 -26.33 -12.69 -28.34
C ASN A 7 -25.30 -12.67 -27.19
N PRO A 8 -24.34 -13.61 -27.13
CA PRO A 8 -23.45 -13.79 -25.99
C PRO A 8 -22.59 -12.55 -25.70
N ASN A 9 -22.57 -11.58 -26.60
CA ASN A 9 -21.83 -10.32 -26.48
C ASN A 9 -22.74 -9.09 -26.24
N SER A 10 -23.94 -9.27 -25.68
CA SER A 10 -24.84 -8.16 -25.30
C SER A 10 -25.08 -8.13 -23.79
N PHE A 11 -25.28 -6.93 -23.23
CA PHE A 11 -25.66 -6.74 -21.82
C PHE A 11 -26.84 -5.76 -21.71
N PRO A 12 -27.68 -5.86 -20.67
CA PRO A 12 -28.76 -4.91 -20.44
C PRO A 12 -28.21 -3.51 -20.12
N ASN A 13 -28.75 -2.47 -20.75
CA ASN A 13 -28.45 -1.10 -20.41
C ASN A 13 -28.85 -0.79 -18.94
N SER A 14 -28.13 0.13 -18.31
CA SER A 14 -28.41 0.59 -16.95
C SER A 14 -28.27 2.12 -16.84
N PRO A 15 -28.81 2.75 -15.78
CA PRO A 15 -28.58 4.18 -15.52
C PRO A 15 -27.09 4.55 -15.45
N GLU A 16 -26.26 3.69 -14.86
CA GLU A 16 -24.81 3.90 -14.72
C GLU A 16 -24.10 3.85 -16.07
N PHE A 17 -24.48 2.91 -16.96
CA PHE A 17 -23.97 2.90 -18.32
C PHE A 17 -24.42 4.13 -19.11
N GLY A 18 -25.66 4.58 -18.91
CA GLY A 18 -26.18 5.81 -19.49
C GLY A 18 -25.36 7.04 -19.07
N ASP A 19 -25.03 7.17 -17.78
CA ASP A 19 -24.18 8.26 -17.26
C ASP A 19 -22.75 8.17 -17.79
N PHE A 20 -22.19 6.97 -17.89
CA PHE A 20 -20.87 6.74 -18.51
C PHE A 20 -20.83 7.26 -19.96
N ILE A 21 -21.82 6.92 -20.79
CA ILE A 21 -21.93 7.41 -22.16
C ILE A 21 -22.08 8.94 -22.22
N SER A 22 -22.97 9.49 -21.39
CA SER A 22 -23.17 10.94 -21.28
C SER A 22 -21.89 11.68 -20.87
N THR A 23 -21.10 11.06 -19.98
CA THR A 23 -19.82 11.58 -19.51
C THR A 23 -18.77 11.60 -20.63
N ILE A 24 -18.62 10.50 -21.38
CA ILE A 24 -17.73 10.45 -22.56
C ILE A 24 -18.07 11.59 -23.54
N ARG A 25 -19.36 11.78 -23.83
CA ARG A 25 -19.82 12.82 -24.75
C ARG A 25 -19.53 14.24 -24.22
N SER A 26 -19.65 14.43 -22.91
CA SER A 26 -19.39 15.71 -22.24
C SER A 26 -17.90 16.07 -22.21
N MET A 27 -17.02 15.11 -21.92
CA MET A 27 -15.56 15.28 -21.87
C MET A 27 -14.96 15.70 -23.22
N ARG A 28 -15.63 15.36 -24.34
CA ARG A 28 -15.20 15.72 -25.69
C ARG A 28 -15.64 17.12 -26.15
N GLY A 29 -15.88 18.04 -25.22
CA GLY A 29 -16.32 19.41 -25.54
C GLY A 29 -17.83 19.54 -25.74
N ARG A 30 -18.62 18.72 -25.02
CA ARG A 30 -20.10 18.71 -25.06
C ARG A 30 -20.64 18.46 -26.47
N VAL A 31 -20.23 17.35 -27.08
CA VAL A 31 -20.68 16.95 -28.41
C VAL A 31 -22.21 16.71 -28.39
N SER A 32 -22.91 17.18 -29.43
CA SER A 32 -24.35 16.88 -29.58
C SER A 32 -24.55 15.43 -30.02
N ARG A 33 -25.73 14.85 -29.71
CA ARG A 33 -26.05 13.49 -30.17
C ARG A 33 -26.02 13.39 -31.70
N LYS A 34 -26.48 14.44 -32.39
CA LYS A 34 -26.39 14.54 -33.86
C LYS A 34 -24.96 14.40 -34.37
N ALA A 35 -24.03 15.12 -33.75
CA ALA A 35 -22.62 15.05 -34.15
C ALA A 35 -21.99 13.67 -33.87
N VAL A 36 -22.43 12.98 -32.81
CA VAL A 36 -22.03 11.58 -32.56
C VAL A 36 -22.54 10.67 -33.71
N GLU A 37 -23.80 10.82 -34.13
CA GLU A 37 -24.38 10.07 -35.25
C GLU A 37 -23.67 10.37 -36.57
N ASP A 38 -23.43 11.65 -36.88
CA ASP A 38 -22.75 12.11 -38.11
C ASP A 38 -21.32 11.54 -38.22
N LEU A 39 -20.71 11.14 -37.10
CA LEU A 39 -19.37 10.53 -37.03
C LEU A 39 -19.38 8.99 -36.95
N GLY A 40 -20.54 8.38 -37.21
CA GLY A 40 -20.71 6.92 -37.23
C GLY A 40 -21.19 6.30 -35.92
N GLY A 41 -21.57 7.12 -34.94
CA GLY A 41 -22.19 6.69 -33.69
C GLY A 41 -23.64 6.21 -33.84
N PRO A 42 -24.29 5.78 -32.75
CA PRO A 42 -25.70 5.38 -32.78
C PRO A 42 -26.62 6.56 -33.13
N SER A 43 -27.88 6.30 -33.50
CA SER A 43 -28.81 7.40 -33.83
C SER A 43 -29.12 8.28 -32.62
N GLU A 44 -29.50 9.54 -32.84
CA GLU A 44 -29.85 10.48 -31.75
C GLU A 44 -30.86 9.89 -30.76
N ARG A 45 -31.88 9.20 -31.28
CA ARG A 45 -32.91 8.52 -30.47
C ARG A 45 -32.32 7.37 -29.66
N GLN A 46 -31.47 6.55 -30.27
CA GLN A 46 -30.83 5.43 -29.58
C GLN A 46 -29.87 5.92 -28.49
N GLN A 47 -29.09 6.97 -28.77
CA GLN A 47 -28.24 7.60 -27.75
C GLN A 47 -29.06 8.16 -26.59
N ALA A 48 -30.19 8.82 -26.87
CA ALA A 48 -31.08 9.35 -25.83
C ALA A 48 -31.70 8.24 -24.97
N ASP A 49 -32.14 7.14 -25.59
CA ASP A 49 -32.63 5.96 -24.87
C ASP A 49 -31.52 5.32 -23.99
N ILE A 50 -30.28 5.22 -24.49
CA ILE A 50 -29.14 4.70 -23.74
C ILE A 50 -28.78 5.60 -22.55
N GLU A 51 -28.57 6.89 -22.79
CA GLU A 51 -28.23 7.89 -21.77
C GLU A 51 -29.32 8.03 -20.69
N ALA A 52 -30.58 7.73 -21.02
CA ALA A 52 -31.69 7.71 -20.06
C ALA A 52 -31.76 6.43 -19.22
N GLY A 53 -30.86 5.45 -19.44
CA GLY A 53 -30.87 4.18 -18.72
C GLY A 53 -32.06 3.28 -19.08
N LYS A 54 -32.67 3.47 -20.25
CA LYS A 54 -33.84 2.68 -20.69
C LYS A 54 -33.46 1.22 -20.83
N GLU A 55 -34.34 0.32 -20.41
CA GLU A 55 -34.15 -1.13 -20.53
C GLU A 55 -34.08 -1.53 -22.01
N MET A 56 -32.86 -1.79 -22.49
CA MET A 56 -32.58 -2.25 -23.84
C MET A 56 -31.22 -2.96 -23.89
N PRO A 57 -30.99 -3.89 -24.82
CA PRO A 57 -29.69 -4.53 -24.95
C PRO A 57 -28.66 -3.60 -25.58
N ILE A 58 -27.47 -3.51 -24.97
CA ILE A 58 -26.27 -2.93 -25.58
C ILE A 58 -25.61 -4.01 -26.44
N THR A 59 -25.85 -3.93 -27.75
CA THR A 59 -25.41 -4.93 -28.74
C THR A 59 -23.98 -4.68 -29.23
N PRO A 60 -23.28 -5.68 -29.82
CA PRO A 60 -21.99 -5.47 -30.47
C PRO A 60 -22.01 -4.33 -31.50
N ARG A 61 -23.08 -4.23 -32.29
CA ARG A 61 -23.28 -3.13 -33.25
C ARG A 61 -23.29 -1.77 -32.56
N THR A 62 -23.97 -1.64 -31.43
CA THR A 62 -24.01 -0.39 -30.66
C THR A 62 -22.62 -0.02 -30.14
N ARG A 63 -21.84 -1.01 -29.69
CA ARG A 63 -20.44 -0.81 -29.26
C ARG A 63 -19.57 -0.36 -30.42
N ASP A 64 -19.67 -1.03 -31.58
CA ASP A 64 -18.92 -0.68 -32.79
C ASP A 64 -19.22 0.74 -33.25
N GLN A 65 -20.48 1.18 -33.19
CA GLN A 65 -20.88 2.54 -33.51
C GLN A 65 -20.20 3.58 -32.60
N TYR A 66 -20.22 3.38 -31.28
CA TYR A 66 -19.49 4.26 -30.37
C TYR A 66 -17.97 4.19 -30.57
N GLY A 67 -17.41 3.01 -30.88
CA GLY A 67 -16.02 2.83 -31.25
C GLY A 67 -15.63 3.65 -32.48
N SER A 68 -16.44 3.59 -33.55
CA SER A 68 -16.26 4.40 -34.76
C SER A 68 -16.33 5.89 -34.47
N PHE A 69 -17.28 6.34 -33.64
CA PHE A 69 -17.33 7.73 -33.19
C PHE A 69 -16.02 8.15 -32.49
N LEU A 70 -15.50 7.34 -31.57
CA LEU A 70 -14.27 7.64 -30.83
C LEU A 70 -13.02 7.69 -31.72
N GLU A 71 -12.97 6.85 -32.76
CA GLU A 71 -11.89 6.83 -33.77
C GLU A 71 -11.97 8.02 -34.74
N ASN A 72 -13.18 8.37 -35.18
CA ASN A 72 -13.42 9.43 -36.17
C ASN A 72 -13.40 10.84 -35.55
N TRP A 73 -13.62 10.96 -34.24
CA TRP A 73 -13.60 12.24 -33.55
C TRP A 73 -12.20 12.87 -33.55
N ARG A 74 -12.02 13.90 -34.38
CA ARG A 74 -10.85 14.80 -34.36
C ARG A 74 -11.29 16.13 -33.77
N HIS A 75 -10.82 16.45 -32.56
CA HIS A 75 -11.17 17.72 -31.95
C HIS A 75 -10.50 18.89 -32.71
N PRO A 76 -11.24 19.83 -33.32
CA PRO A 76 -10.66 20.84 -34.22
C PRO A 76 -9.69 21.82 -33.54
N SER A 77 -9.79 21.99 -32.21
CA SER A 77 -9.01 22.95 -31.43
C SER A 77 -8.00 22.31 -30.47
N LEU A 78 -7.89 20.98 -30.43
CA LEU A 78 -6.81 20.30 -29.72
C LEU A 78 -5.82 19.84 -30.79
N GLY A 79 -4.69 20.54 -30.89
CA GLY A 79 -3.60 20.13 -31.78
C GLY A 79 -3.16 18.68 -31.51
N PRO A 80 -2.34 18.08 -32.39
CA PRO A 80 -1.99 16.65 -32.37
C PRO A 80 -1.24 16.13 -31.12
N SER A 81 -1.11 16.92 -30.05
CA SER A 81 -0.10 16.68 -29.02
C SER A 81 -0.55 16.78 -27.56
N ARG A 82 -1.80 17.13 -27.22
CA ARG A 82 -2.21 17.18 -25.80
C ARG A 82 -3.64 16.75 -25.55
N GLY A 83 -3.73 15.57 -24.94
CA GLY A 83 -4.92 15.01 -24.32
C GLY A 83 -4.86 13.49 -24.41
N LYS A 84 -4.84 12.77 -23.28
CA LYS A 84 -5.12 11.33 -23.28
C LYS A 84 -6.56 11.20 -23.75
N VAL A 85 -6.73 10.98 -25.05
CA VAL A 85 -8.03 10.87 -25.67
C VAL A 85 -8.67 9.56 -25.22
N ILE A 86 -9.95 9.57 -24.84
CA ILE A 86 -10.73 8.34 -24.64
C ILE A 86 -10.69 7.54 -25.94
N THR A 87 -9.99 6.41 -25.92
CA THR A 87 -9.78 5.55 -27.09
C THR A 87 -10.90 4.53 -27.22
N ARG A 88 -11.01 3.91 -28.40
CA ARG A 88 -11.88 2.72 -28.57
C ARG A 88 -11.52 1.61 -27.58
N GLN A 89 -10.22 1.37 -27.35
CA GLN A 89 -9.76 0.35 -26.41
C GLN A 89 -10.24 0.59 -24.98
N PHE A 90 -10.22 1.85 -24.50
CA PHE A 90 -10.80 2.21 -23.21
C PHE A 90 -12.31 1.89 -23.17
N PHE A 91 -13.04 2.26 -24.22
CA PHE A 91 -14.47 2.06 -24.30
C PHE A 91 -14.85 0.58 -24.35
N ASP A 92 -14.11 -0.22 -25.10
CA ASP A 92 -14.31 -1.66 -25.18
C ASP A 92 -14.04 -2.32 -23.82
N ALA A 93 -12.96 -1.95 -23.13
CA ALA A 93 -12.68 -2.40 -21.76
C ALA A 93 -13.80 -2.01 -20.78
N ALA A 94 -14.32 -0.78 -20.86
CA ALA A 94 -15.44 -0.34 -20.03
C ALA A 94 -16.71 -1.17 -20.33
N CYS A 95 -17.03 -1.40 -21.60
CA CYS A 95 -18.15 -2.26 -22.00
C CYS A 95 -18.01 -3.68 -21.46
N GLU A 96 -16.80 -4.24 -21.45
CA GLU A 96 -16.52 -5.54 -20.83
C GLU A 96 -16.76 -5.52 -19.31
N ALA A 97 -16.35 -4.45 -18.61
CA ALA A 97 -16.62 -4.28 -17.18
C ALA A 97 -18.12 -4.20 -16.86
N PHE A 98 -18.90 -3.44 -17.64
CA PHE A 98 -20.36 -3.38 -17.51
C PHE A 98 -21.03 -4.73 -17.83
N SER A 99 -20.56 -5.42 -18.88
CA SER A 99 -21.04 -6.74 -19.25
C SER A 99 -20.82 -7.77 -18.14
N ALA A 100 -19.63 -7.74 -17.52
CA ALA A 100 -19.27 -8.60 -16.40
C ALA A 100 -20.14 -8.28 -15.17
N SER A 101 -20.35 -7.00 -14.86
CA SER A 101 -21.21 -6.59 -13.76
C SER A 101 -22.65 -7.06 -13.89
N ALA A 102 -23.21 -7.01 -15.11
CA ALA A 102 -24.56 -7.50 -15.38
C ALA A 102 -24.69 -9.02 -15.29
N SER A 103 -23.59 -9.76 -15.47
CA SER A 103 -23.59 -11.24 -15.52
C SER A 103 -23.09 -11.88 -14.23
N SER A 104 -22.36 -11.14 -13.39
CA SER A 104 -21.69 -11.67 -12.21
C SER A 104 -22.63 -11.67 -11.01
N THR A 105 -23.12 -12.85 -10.64
CA THR A 105 -23.80 -13.10 -9.36
C THR A 105 -22.89 -13.72 -8.31
N GLN A 106 -21.68 -14.14 -8.67
CA GLN A 106 -20.77 -14.86 -7.77
C GLN A 106 -19.70 -13.93 -7.23
N ALA A 107 -19.57 -13.90 -5.90
CA ALA A 107 -18.41 -13.32 -5.25
C ALA A 107 -17.15 -14.08 -5.71
N THR A 108 -16.10 -13.34 -6.10
CA THR A 108 -14.79 -13.94 -6.39
C THR A 108 -14.35 -14.73 -5.17
N PRO A 109 -14.04 -16.04 -5.31
CA PRO A 109 -13.70 -16.90 -4.18
C PRO A 109 -12.58 -16.25 -3.37
N TRP A 110 -12.63 -16.43 -2.05
CA TRP A 110 -11.55 -16.00 -1.18
C TRP A 110 -10.30 -16.80 -1.54
N VAL A 111 -9.26 -16.12 -2.00
CA VAL A 111 -7.95 -16.73 -2.26
C VAL A 111 -7.02 -16.22 -1.18
N ASP A 112 -6.58 -17.13 -0.31
CA ASP A 112 -5.57 -16.85 0.72
C ASP A 112 -4.17 -16.93 0.09
N ASP A 113 -3.91 -16.07 -0.89
CA ASP A 113 -2.63 -16.04 -1.58
C ASP A 113 -1.59 -15.35 -0.69
N THR A 114 -0.54 -16.09 -0.36
CA THR A 114 0.63 -15.52 0.32
C THR A 114 1.38 -14.64 -0.69
N LEU A 115 1.61 -13.37 -0.36
CA LEU A 115 2.51 -12.55 -1.19
C LEU A 115 3.93 -13.12 -1.11
N LEU A 116 4.52 -13.39 -2.26
CA LEU A 116 5.93 -13.77 -2.36
C LEU A 116 6.81 -12.53 -2.26
N TYR A 117 8.02 -12.72 -1.72
CA TYR A 117 9.08 -11.72 -1.69
C TYR A 117 9.42 -11.24 -3.11
N ASP A 118 9.59 -9.93 -3.33
CA ASP A 118 9.71 -9.26 -4.65
C ASP A 118 8.49 -9.45 -5.60
N GLY A 119 7.49 -10.21 -5.16
CA GLY A 119 6.24 -10.45 -5.86
C GLY A 119 5.32 -9.24 -5.84
N GLY A 120 4.15 -9.39 -6.44
CA GLY A 120 3.07 -8.40 -6.39
C GLY A 120 1.87 -8.98 -5.69
N PHE A 121 0.85 -8.16 -5.53
CA PHE A 121 -0.43 -8.55 -4.98
C PHE A 121 -1.45 -8.76 -6.10
N VAL A 122 -2.44 -9.59 -5.83
CA VAL A 122 -3.51 -9.86 -6.77
C VAL A 122 -4.54 -8.76 -6.66
N LEU A 123 -4.75 -8.01 -7.75
CA LEU A 123 -5.83 -7.01 -7.83
C LEU A 123 -7.21 -7.67 -7.90
N GLY A 124 -7.26 -8.80 -8.59
CA GLY A 124 -8.46 -9.54 -8.91
C GLY A 124 -8.30 -10.28 -10.24
N ASP A 125 -9.42 -10.60 -10.87
CA ASP A 125 -9.43 -11.28 -12.17
C ASP A 125 -9.71 -10.28 -13.30
N LEU A 126 -9.25 -10.59 -14.51
CA LEU A 126 -9.85 -10.01 -15.70
C LEU A 126 -11.37 -10.30 -15.70
N ALA A 127 -12.17 -9.49 -16.38
CA ALA A 127 -13.60 -9.76 -16.58
C ALA A 127 -13.92 -11.14 -17.21
N LYS A 128 -12.89 -11.90 -17.63
CA LYS A 128 -12.95 -13.32 -17.96
C LYS A 128 -12.35 -14.14 -16.79
N PRO A 129 -13.11 -15.04 -16.16
CA PRO A 129 -12.64 -15.82 -15.00
C PRO A 129 -11.32 -16.55 -15.26
N GLY A 130 -10.41 -16.54 -14.27
CA GLY A 130 -9.18 -17.35 -14.26
C GLY A 130 -7.92 -16.67 -14.81
N ALA A 131 -7.99 -15.39 -15.19
CA ALA A 131 -6.82 -14.61 -15.57
C ALA A 131 -6.52 -13.54 -14.50
N VAL A 132 -5.74 -13.95 -13.50
CA VAL A 132 -5.34 -13.14 -12.36
C VAL A 132 -4.50 -11.93 -12.81
N ILE A 133 -4.81 -10.75 -12.27
CA ILE A 133 -4.01 -9.53 -12.46
C ILE A 133 -3.12 -9.33 -11.23
N THR A 134 -1.82 -9.53 -11.39
CA THR A 134 -0.82 -9.22 -10.36
C THR A 134 -0.25 -7.82 -10.56
N ALA A 135 -0.15 -7.05 -9.48
CA ALA A 135 0.37 -5.69 -9.47
C ALA A 135 1.46 -5.50 -8.41
N GLY A 136 2.46 -4.68 -8.70
CA GLY A 136 3.37 -4.15 -7.69
C GLY A 136 2.80 -2.90 -7.02
N SER A 137 1.93 -2.18 -7.73
CA SER A 137 1.21 -1.02 -7.23
C SER A 137 -0.10 -0.80 -7.99
N LEU A 138 -1.14 -0.39 -7.27
CA LEU A 138 -2.36 0.20 -7.80
C LEU A 138 -2.41 1.66 -7.38
N ALA A 139 -2.55 2.57 -8.34
CA ALA A 139 -2.55 4.01 -8.09
C ALA A 139 -3.86 4.66 -8.52
N TYR A 140 -4.28 5.65 -7.74
CA TYR A 140 -5.25 6.65 -8.13
C TYR A 140 -4.74 7.41 -9.37
N PRO A 141 -5.60 7.67 -10.37
CA PRO A 141 -5.23 8.43 -11.55
C PRO A 141 -4.82 9.86 -11.19
N GLY A 142 -3.75 10.36 -11.80
CA GLY A 142 -3.22 11.70 -11.51
C GLY A 142 -4.14 12.81 -12.02
N GLY A 143 -4.25 13.92 -11.27
CA GLY A 143 -5.14 15.05 -11.57
C GLY A 143 -4.68 16.01 -12.67
N GLY A 144 -4.04 15.51 -13.72
CA GLY A 144 -3.70 16.34 -14.88
C GLY A 144 -4.97 16.79 -15.61
N ARG A 145 -4.98 18.03 -16.15
CA ARG A 145 -6.14 18.62 -16.87
C ARG A 145 -6.71 17.80 -18.03
N ASP A 146 -6.01 16.75 -18.47
CA ASP A 146 -6.41 15.88 -19.56
C ASP A 146 -6.45 14.39 -19.18
N ASP A 147 -6.57 14.05 -17.90
CA ASP A 147 -6.66 12.66 -17.45
C ASP A 147 -8.13 12.25 -17.19
N PHE A 148 -8.82 11.73 -18.20
CA PHE A 148 -10.21 11.29 -18.06
C PHE A 148 -10.38 10.23 -16.96
N ALA A 149 -9.34 9.44 -16.66
CA ALA A 149 -9.43 8.43 -15.61
C ALA A 149 -9.59 9.10 -14.24
N HIS A 150 -8.96 10.26 -14.05
CA HIS A 150 -9.14 11.09 -12.87
C HIS A 150 -10.57 11.60 -12.75
N ASP A 151 -11.13 12.13 -13.84
CA ASP A 151 -12.52 12.61 -13.84
C ASP A 151 -13.52 11.49 -13.52
N PHE A 152 -13.30 10.28 -14.03
CA PHE A 152 -14.12 9.11 -13.69
C PHE A 152 -13.94 8.70 -12.22
N ALA A 153 -12.70 8.72 -11.72
CA ALA A 153 -12.41 8.43 -10.32
C ALA A 153 -13.04 9.44 -9.36
N ASP A 154 -12.96 10.74 -9.66
CA ASP A 154 -13.59 11.81 -8.87
C ASP A 154 -15.12 11.61 -8.79
N ARG A 155 -15.76 11.30 -9.93
CA ARG A 155 -17.20 11.00 -9.99
C ARG A 155 -17.59 9.77 -9.18
N ALA A 156 -16.70 8.78 -9.08
CA ALA A 156 -16.92 7.58 -8.31
C ALA A 156 -16.69 7.75 -6.80
N GLY A 157 -16.40 8.96 -6.32
CA GLY A 157 -16.11 9.25 -4.91
C GLY A 157 -14.64 9.54 -4.60
N GLY A 158 -13.82 9.73 -5.64
CA GLY A 158 -12.45 10.20 -5.55
C GLY A 158 -11.52 9.28 -4.75
N THR A 159 -10.61 9.89 -4.00
CA THR A 159 -9.62 9.17 -3.18
C THR A 159 -10.25 8.33 -2.07
N VAL A 160 -11.43 8.68 -1.58
CA VAL A 160 -12.17 7.88 -0.59
C VAL A 160 -12.59 6.56 -1.21
N ALA A 161 -13.25 6.59 -2.37
CA ALA A 161 -13.66 5.38 -3.08
C ALA A 161 -12.46 4.50 -3.46
N PHE A 162 -11.35 5.12 -3.88
CA PHE A 162 -10.10 4.40 -4.11
C PHE A 162 -9.60 3.70 -2.86
N THR A 163 -9.50 4.42 -1.73
CA THR A 163 -8.93 3.87 -0.49
C THR A 163 -9.77 2.71 0.03
N HIS A 164 -11.10 2.78 -0.10
CA HIS A 164 -12.00 1.66 0.23
C HIS A 164 -11.85 0.46 -0.71
N ALA A 165 -11.68 0.67 -2.02
CA ALA A 165 -11.42 -0.42 -2.95
C ALA A 165 -10.05 -1.07 -2.67
N ALA A 166 -9.03 -0.25 -2.43
CA ALA A 166 -7.69 -0.69 -2.11
C ALA A 166 -7.60 -1.42 -0.77
N SER A 167 -8.34 -0.99 0.26
CA SER A 167 -8.40 -1.70 1.55
C SER A 167 -9.06 -3.07 1.42
N GLY A 168 -10.11 -3.19 0.59
CA GLY A 168 -10.73 -4.47 0.25
C GLY A 168 -9.73 -5.45 -0.38
N ILE A 169 -8.92 -4.97 -1.33
CA ILE A 169 -7.84 -5.77 -1.95
C ILE A 169 -6.78 -6.14 -0.89
N ALA A 170 -6.32 -5.18 -0.09
CA ALA A 170 -5.26 -5.41 0.89
C ALA A 170 -5.66 -6.44 1.97
N ALA A 171 -6.90 -6.37 2.47
CA ALA A 171 -7.41 -7.30 3.49
C ALA A 171 -7.61 -8.74 2.99
N ARG A 172 -7.57 -8.98 1.67
CA ARG A 172 -7.60 -10.34 1.11
C ARG A 172 -6.26 -11.06 1.18
N HIS A 173 -5.17 -10.33 1.40
CA HIS A 173 -3.83 -10.90 1.41
C HIS A 173 -3.38 -11.17 2.85
N ASN A 174 -2.85 -12.37 3.11
CA ASN A 174 -2.29 -12.75 4.41
C ASN A 174 -0.89 -12.14 4.61
N VAL A 175 -0.89 -10.81 4.73
CA VAL A 175 0.31 -9.97 4.91
C VAL A 175 0.00 -8.80 5.83
N ILE A 176 1.05 -8.07 6.19
CA ILE A 176 0.96 -6.82 6.93
C ILE A 176 0.60 -5.69 5.96
N THR A 177 -0.50 -4.99 6.22
CA THR A 177 -0.81 -3.72 5.54
C THR A 177 -0.45 -2.57 6.48
N VAL A 178 0.51 -1.74 6.06
CA VAL A 178 0.91 -0.52 6.76
C VAL A 178 0.09 0.65 6.20
N MET A 179 -0.58 1.39 7.09
CA MET A 179 -1.45 2.51 6.73
C MET A 179 -1.09 3.75 7.56
N PRO A 180 -0.90 4.94 6.96
CA PRO A 180 -0.68 6.15 7.72
C PRO A 180 -1.91 6.51 8.56
N TRP A 181 -1.70 6.93 9.80
CA TRP A 181 -2.80 7.28 10.71
C TRP A 181 -3.82 8.29 10.15
N PRO A 182 -3.41 9.38 9.47
CA PRO A 182 -4.36 10.32 8.87
C PRO A 182 -5.27 9.66 7.82
N VAL A 183 -4.77 8.66 7.08
CA VAL A 183 -5.55 7.91 6.08
C VAL A 183 -6.60 7.04 6.77
N ALA A 184 -6.20 6.36 7.86
CA ALA A 184 -7.10 5.54 8.66
C ALA A 184 -8.27 6.35 9.23
N VAL A 185 -7.98 7.51 9.82
CA VAL A 185 -8.99 8.41 10.40
C VAL A 185 -9.91 8.98 9.32
N ALA A 186 -9.34 9.49 8.21
CA ALA A 186 -10.13 10.11 7.14
C ALA A 186 -11.11 9.15 6.45
N ASN A 187 -10.82 7.84 6.46
CA ASN A 187 -11.63 6.81 5.82
C ASN A 187 -12.31 5.87 6.83
N ASN A 188 -12.30 6.20 8.12
CA ASN A 188 -12.95 5.43 9.19
C ASN A 188 -12.50 3.96 9.29
N PHE A 189 -11.22 3.67 9.04
CA PHE A 189 -10.63 2.34 9.24
C PHE A 189 -10.24 2.07 10.71
N THR A 190 -10.45 3.02 11.61
CA THR A 190 -10.15 2.91 13.05
C THR A 190 -11.05 1.92 13.79
N ASN A 191 -12.07 1.35 13.13
CA ASN A 191 -12.86 0.25 13.68
C ASN A 191 -12.27 -1.15 13.33
N GLY A 192 -11.17 -1.19 12.58
CA GLY A 192 -10.51 -2.41 12.13
C GLY A 192 -11.02 -2.96 10.80
N ALA A 193 -12.28 -2.70 10.41
CA ALA A 193 -12.84 -3.25 9.17
C ALA A 193 -12.12 -2.70 7.91
N PRO A 194 -11.91 -3.49 6.85
CA PRO A 194 -12.29 -4.90 6.68
C PRO A 194 -11.40 -5.94 7.39
N TRP A 195 -10.34 -5.53 8.09
CA TRP A 195 -9.52 -6.43 8.89
C TRP A 195 -10.21 -6.84 10.20
N SER A 196 -9.72 -7.93 10.79
CA SER A 196 -10.10 -8.30 12.15
C SER A 196 -9.39 -7.39 13.14
N SER A 197 -10.12 -6.80 14.09
CA SER A 197 -9.55 -5.94 15.13
C SER A 197 -8.50 -6.64 16.00
N LEU A 198 -8.51 -7.98 16.05
CA LEU A 198 -7.51 -8.78 16.78
C LEU A 198 -6.11 -8.77 16.12
N TYR A 199 -6.03 -8.34 14.85
CA TYR A 199 -4.80 -8.28 14.07
C TYR A 199 -4.47 -6.84 13.63
N THR A 200 -4.93 -5.87 14.44
CA THR A 200 -4.68 -4.45 14.20
C THR A 200 -3.74 -3.89 15.26
N TYR A 201 -2.66 -3.23 14.82
CA TYR A 201 -1.59 -2.72 15.67
C TYR A 201 -1.27 -1.26 15.34
N ARG A 202 -0.48 -0.60 16.18
CA ARG A 202 0.06 0.74 15.92
C ARG A 202 1.57 0.83 16.13
N VAL A 203 2.20 1.72 15.37
CA VAL A 203 3.63 2.05 15.40
C VAL A 203 3.81 3.57 15.31
N GLY A 204 4.49 4.19 16.27
CA GLY A 204 4.79 5.63 16.30
C GLY A 204 3.65 6.53 16.80
N LEU A 205 2.50 5.97 17.24
CA LEU A 205 1.29 6.77 17.54
C LEU A 205 1.04 6.91 19.06
N PRO A 206 0.84 8.13 19.61
CA PRO A 206 0.81 8.40 21.06
C PRO A 206 -0.27 7.66 21.88
N GLU A 207 -1.56 7.71 21.53
CA GLU A 207 -2.74 7.20 22.29
C GLU A 207 -3.94 7.08 21.31
N TYR A 208 -5.07 6.36 21.51
CA TYR A 208 -5.47 5.16 22.26
C TYR A 208 -6.81 4.63 21.69
N ASP A 209 -6.86 4.29 20.40
CA ASP A 209 -8.09 3.74 19.79
C ASP A 209 -8.28 2.24 20.07
N GLY A 210 -7.76 1.76 21.21
CA GLY A 210 -7.84 0.34 21.62
C GLY A 210 -6.83 -0.60 20.94
N PHE A 211 -5.99 -0.10 20.04
CA PHE A 211 -4.99 -0.93 19.35
C PHE A 211 -3.67 -1.07 20.12
N PRO A 212 -3.14 -2.30 20.28
CA PRO A 212 -1.84 -2.53 20.91
C PRO A 212 -0.70 -1.88 20.10
N ARG A 213 0.29 -1.34 20.83
CA ARG A 213 1.56 -0.93 20.23
C ARG A 213 2.40 -2.16 19.93
N LEU A 214 3.10 -2.14 18.81
CA LEU A 214 3.90 -3.26 18.37
C LEU A 214 5.38 -3.04 18.71
N LEU A 215 5.96 -3.98 19.45
CA LEU A 215 7.40 -4.06 19.69
C LEU A 215 8.08 -4.64 18.46
N ILE A 216 8.94 -3.82 17.84
CA ILE A 216 9.75 -4.19 16.68
C ILE A 216 11.20 -3.87 17.01
N ASP A 217 12.09 -4.86 16.96
CA ASP A 217 13.53 -4.62 16.96
C ASP A 217 13.97 -4.46 15.50
N PRO A 218 14.25 -3.23 15.03
CA PRO A 218 14.61 -3.02 13.64
C PRO A 218 16.07 -3.39 13.37
N LEU A 219 16.86 -3.80 14.36
CA LEU A 219 18.26 -4.17 14.17
C LEU A 219 18.45 -5.69 14.13
N ASP A 220 17.46 -6.44 14.59
CA ASP A 220 17.51 -7.89 14.73
C ASP A 220 17.72 -8.67 13.43
N GLY A 221 18.38 -9.82 13.57
CA GLY A 221 18.67 -10.79 12.52
C GLY A 221 19.86 -10.46 11.62
N VAL A 222 20.73 -9.51 11.99
CA VAL A 222 21.86 -9.07 11.14
C VAL A 222 23.18 -9.57 11.71
N SER A 223 23.89 -10.41 10.95
CA SER A 223 25.20 -10.95 11.33
C SER A 223 26.33 -10.62 10.34
N GLU A 224 25.99 -10.04 9.20
CA GLU A 224 26.92 -9.70 8.12
C GLU A 224 26.95 -8.20 7.88
N LEU A 225 28.14 -7.65 7.54
CA LEU A 225 28.27 -6.22 7.29
C LEU A 225 27.46 -5.77 6.07
N GLU A 226 27.40 -6.57 5.00
CA GLU A 226 26.58 -6.26 3.82
C GLU A 226 25.10 -6.18 4.18
N GLN A 227 24.56 -7.14 4.92
CA GLN A 227 23.20 -7.09 5.44
C GLN A 227 22.97 -5.86 6.32
N ALA A 228 23.95 -5.49 7.14
CA ALA A 228 23.87 -4.28 7.95
C ALA A 228 23.80 -3.00 7.09
N TYR A 229 24.48 -2.96 5.94
CA TYR A 229 24.33 -1.87 4.95
C TYR A 229 22.93 -1.85 4.32
N ILE A 230 22.33 -3.00 4.04
CA ILE A 230 20.97 -3.07 3.50
C ILE A 230 19.96 -2.59 4.57
N ARG A 231 20.05 -3.10 5.80
CA ARG A 231 19.20 -2.66 6.92
C ARG A 231 19.38 -1.17 7.24
N ALA A 232 20.60 -0.64 7.17
CA ALA A 232 20.85 0.80 7.35
C ALA A 232 20.11 1.64 6.30
N ALA A 233 20.07 1.19 5.05
CA ALA A 233 19.27 1.86 4.01
C ALA A 233 17.77 1.73 4.25
N ALA A 234 17.29 0.56 4.71
CA ALA A 234 15.89 0.37 5.07
C ALA A 234 15.45 1.29 6.23
N LEU A 235 16.38 1.61 7.14
CA LEU A 235 16.20 2.61 8.20
C LEU A 235 16.30 4.07 7.71
N GLY A 236 16.47 4.29 6.41
CA GLY A 236 16.53 5.63 5.79
C GLY A 236 17.92 6.25 5.75
N ALA A 237 18.99 5.51 6.08
CA ALA A 237 20.35 6.03 6.01
C ALA A 237 20.91 6.01 4.58
N ALA A 238 21.59 7.09 4.20
CA ALA A 238 22.22 7.29 2.90
C ALA A 238 23.62 7.89 3.06
N GLY A 239 24.43 7.83 2.01
CA GLY A 239 25.81 8.35 2.02
C GLY A 239 26.66 7.78 3.15
N ASP A 240 27.49 8.62 3.78
CA ASP A 240 28.37 8.22 4.88
C ASP A 240 27.59 7.75 6.11
N ASP A 241 26.41 8.31 6.35
CA ASP A 241 25.59 7.94 7.50
C ASP A 241 25.10 6.48 7.40
N ARG A 242 25.01 5.93 6.18
CA ARG A 242 24.72 4.51 5.94
C ARG A 242 25.81 3.61 6.51
N ALA A 243 27.08 3.98 6.35
CA ALA A 243 28.20 3.20 6.89
C ALA A 243 28.22 3.24 8.42
N HIS A 244 27.99 4.42 9.02
CA HIS A 244 27.92 4.55 10.47
C HIS A 244 26.77 3.72 11.07
N LEU A 245 25.59 3.78 10.46
CA LEU A 245 24.44 3.00 10.93
C LEU A 245 24.64 1.50 10.71
N ALA A 246 25.26 1.07 9.61
CA ALA A 246 25.59 -0.33 9.36
C ALA A 246 26.53 -0.89 10.46
N TRP A 247 27.57 -0.15 10.83
CA TRP A 247 28.44 -0.53 11.94
C TRP A 247 27.69 -0.56 13.27
N ALA A 248 26.81 0.41 13.55
CA ALA A 248 25.98 0.38 14.75
C ALA A 248 25.09 -0.86 14.82
N ILE A 249 24.44 -1.24 13.71
CA ILE A 249 23.61 -2.45 13.63
C ILE A 249 24.46 -3.70 13.91
N LEU A 250 25.61 -3.84 13.26
CA LEU A 250 26.47 -5.01 13.39
C LEU A 250 27.01 -5.17 14.82
N LEU A 251 27.49 -4.08 15.44
CA LEU A 251 27.99 -4.07 16.81
C LEU A 251 26.88 -4.32 17.83
N ALA A 252 25.68 -3.77 17.61
CA ALA A 252 24.52 -4.03 18.45
C ALA A 252 24.11 -5.51 18.43
N ASN A 253 24.10 -6.15 17.25
CA ASN A 253 23.82 -7.59 17.13
C ASN A 253 24.90 -8.45 17.79
N ALA A 254 26.18 -8.11 17.60
CA ALA A 254 27.27 -8.85 18.23
C ALA A 254 27.22 -8.76 19.77
N SER A 255 26.95 -7.56 20.31
CA SER A 255 26.79 -7.37 21.76
C SER A 255 25.53 -8.08 22.29
N ALA A 256 24.41 -7.99 21.57
CA ALA A 256 23.19 -8.71 21.91
C ALA A 256 23.38 -10.24 21.98
N ALA A 257 24.08 -10.81 21.00
CA ALA A 257 24.42 -12.23 20.98
C ALA A 257 25.29 -12.64 22.19
N ARG A 258 26.20 -11.77 22.64
CA ARG A 258 27.05 -12.00 23.82
C ARG A 258 26.26 -11.99 25.13
N TRP A 259 25.26 -11.12 25.25
CA TRP A 259 24.53 -10.91 26.51
C TRP A 259 23.14 -11.57 26.56
N GLY A 260 22.70 -12.20 25.47
CA GLY A 260 21.36 -12.78 25.39
C GLY A 260 20.26 -11.73 25.45
N THR A 261 20.48 -10.55 24.84
CA THR A 261 19.49 -9.46 24.76
C THR A 261 19.07 -9.21 23.31
N SER A 262 18.10 -8.32 23.08
CA SER A 262 17.80 -7.86 21.73
C SER A 262 18.84 -6.81 21.28
N PRO A 263 19.15 -6.70 19.98
CA PRO A 263 20.06 -5.68 19.45
C PRO A 263 19.67 -4.24 19.79
N LEU A 264 18.39 -3.88 19.74
CA LEU A 264 17.94 -2.54 20.14
C LEU A 264 18.16 -2.29 21.64
N LYS A 265 17.99 -3.30 22.50
CA LYS A 265 18.35 -3.21 23.93
C LYS A 265 19.85 -3.06 24.14
N ALA A 266 20.67 -3.75 23.35
CA ALA A 266 22.13 -3.59 23.40
C ALA A 266 22.53 -2.16 23.01
N TRP A 267 21.90 -1.59 21.97
CA TRP A 267 22.06 -0.20 21.57
C TRP A 267 21.66 0.78 22.68
N THR A 268 20.47 0.65 23.28
CA THR A 268 20.01 1.58 24.33
C THR A 268 20.87 1.52 25.58
N SER A 269 21.52 0.38 25.87
CA SER A 269 22.43 0.22 27.00
C SER A 269 23.66 1.15 26.95
N LEU A 270 24.02 1.66 25.76
CA LEU A 270 25.09 2.66 25.59
C LEU A 270 24.78 4.00 26.27
N PHE A 271 23.49 4.27 26.53
CA PHE A 271 23.00 5.53 27.07
C PHE A 271 22.47 5.38 28.50
N ALA A 272 22.77 4.26 29.17
CA ALA A 272 22.31 4.03 30.54
C ALA A 272 22.83 5.11 31.50
N PRO A 273 22.04 5.55 32.50
CA PRO A 273 22.49 6.57 33.45
C PRO A 273 23.83 6.21 34.10
N GLY A 274 24.76 7.18 34.13
CA GLY A 274 26.09 6.98 34.70
C GLY A 274 27.14 6.44 33.72
N THR A 275 26.78 6.16 32.46
CA THR A 275 27.77 5.84 31.42
C THR A 275 28.31 7.13 30.79
N SER A 276 29.61 7.36 30.87
CA SER A 276 30.31 8.36 30.04
C SER A 276 30.51 7.82 28.62
N TYR A 277 30.98 8.67 27.68
CA TYR A 277 31.48 8.22 26.36
C TYR A 277 32.69 7.28 26.44
N SER A 278 33.21 7.02 27.65
CA SER A 278 34.24 6.04 27.98
C SER A 278 33.70 4.94 28.89
N GLY A 279 32.38 4.74 28.91
CA GLY A 279 31.72 3.77 29.77
C GLY A 279 32.00 2.33 29.32
N PRO A 280 31.76 1.33 30.20
CA PRO A 280 32.06 -0.08 29.91
C PRO A 280 31.43 -0.61 28.61
N ARG A 281 30.24 -0.11 28.24
CA ARG A 281 29.53 -0.50 27.01
C ARG A 281 30.14 0.08 25.73
N VAL A 282 30.69 1.30 25.80
CA VAL A 282 31.41 1.89 24.65
C VAL A 282 32.74 1.16 24.45
N ILE A 283 33.46 0.89 25.54
CA ILE A 283 34.69 0.09 25.51
C ILE A 283 34.41 -1.31 24.95
N GLU A 284 33.27 -1.90 25.26
CA GLU A 284 32.87 -3.19 24.69
C GLU A 284 32.78 -3.13 23.16
N TRP A 285 32.20 -2.07 22.61
CA TRP A 285 32.10 -1.87 21.16
C TRP A 285 33.48 -1.62 20.52
N GLU A 286 34.37 -0.89 21.20
CA GLU A 286 35.76 -0.71 20.78
C GLU A 286 36.50 -2.06 20.75
N ASN A 287 36.36 -2.89 21.78
CA ASN A 287 36.94 -4.23 21.85
C ASN A 287 36.38 -5.15 20.75
N LEU A 288 35.10 -5.04 20.39
CA LEU A 288 34.52 -5.78 19.27
C LEU A 288 35.15 -5.38 17.94
N MET A 289 35.43 -4.10 17.74
CA MET A 289 36.11 -3.63 16.52
C MET A 289 37.57 -4.07 16.47
N GLU A 290 38.27 -4.09 17.61
CA GLU A 290 39.61 -4.67 17.72
C GLU A 290 39.59 -6.16 17.36
N GLN A 291 38.65 -6.95 17.92
CA GLN A 291 38.48 -8.37 17.57
C GLN A 291 38.23 -8.59 16.08
N ILE A 292 37.43 -7.73 15.43
CA ILE A 292 37.22 -7.80 13.98
C ILE A 292 38.54 -7.62 13.24
N HIS A 293 39.36 -6.63 13.64
CA HIS A 293 40.66 -6.40 13.03
C HIS A 293 41.62 -7.57 13.26
N GLU A 294 41.72 -8.07 14.48
CA GLU A 294 42.58 -9.21 14.82
C GLU A 294 42.20 -10.48 14.04
N HIS A 295 40.91 -10.77 13.90
CA HIS A 295 40.44 -11.99 13.27
C HIS A 295 40.39 -11.93 11.74
N THR A 296 40.19 -10.75 11.14
CA THR A 296 39.94 -10.63 9.70
C THR A 296 40.97 -9.77 8.96
N GLY A 297 41.78 -9.00 9.68
CA GLY A 297 42.65 -7.96 9.12
C GLY A 297 41.91 -6.71 8.62
N LEU A 298 40.57 -6.67 8.67
CA LEU A 298 39.78 -5.53 8.24
C LEU A 298 39.81 -4.43 9.30
N THR A 299 39.97 -3.18 8.89
CA THR A 299 39.87 -2.02 9.78
C THR A 299 38.64 -1.22 9.42
N THR A 300 37.89 -0.81 10.43
CA THR A 300 36.74 0.08 10.27
C THR A 300 37.22 1.48 9.87
N THR A 301 36.53 2.12 8.95
CA THR A 301 36.86 3.49 8.52
C THR A 301 36.35 4.57 9.45
N VAL A 302 35.58 4.21 10.49
CA VAL A 302 34.86 5.14 11.38
C VAL A 302 35.05 4.75 12.85
N PRO A 303 35.32 5.69 13.77
CA PRO A 303 35.45 5.39 15.20
C PRO A 303 34.08 5.20 15.87
N VAL A 304 34.04 4.43 16.98
CA VAL A 304 32.81 4.12 17.75
C VAL A 304 32.02 5.38 18.12
N SER A 305 32.71 6.44 18.55
CA SER A 305 32.04 7.70 18.93
C SER A 305 31.25 8.33 17.77
N GLN A 306 31.78 8.27 16.54
CA GLN A 306 31.08 8.74 15.35
C GLN A 306 29.95 7.79 14.95
N ILE A 307 30.14 6.48 15.08
CA ILE A 307 29.09 5.48 14.88
C ILE A 307 27.88 5.82 15.75
N ILE A 308 28.09 6.00 17.07
CA ILE A 308 27.03 6.29 18.03
C ILE A 308 26.32 7.60 17.68
N LEU A 309 27.09 8.68 17.50
CA LEU A 309 26.55 10.02 17.22
C LEU A 309 25.68 10.05 15.95
N LYS A 310 26.14 9.40 14.88
CA LYS A 310 25.45 9.41 13.58
C LYS A 310 24.27 8.45 13.54
N ALA A 311 24.37 7.27 14.14
CA ALA A 311 23.30 6.28 14.16
C ALA A 311 22.11 6.72 15.03
N GLN A 312 22.35 7.50 16.09
CA GLN A 312 21.31 7.92 17.04
C GLN A 312 20.11 8.58 16.36
N ARG A 313 20.33 9.44 15.36
CA ARG A 313 19.21 10.13 14.67
C ARG A 313 18.25 9.18 13.94
N TYR A 314 18.73 7.99 13.56
CA TYR A 314 17.93 6.97 12.88
C TYR A 314 17.28 6.01 13.86
N LEU A 315 17.98 5.68 14.94
CA LEU A 315 17.54 4.69 15.91
C LEU A 315 16.65 5.30 17.00
N LEU A 316 16.75 6.60 17.27
CA LEU A 316 15.97 7.25 18.33
C LEU A 316 14.45 7.07 18.16
N PRO A 317 13.83 7.28 16.97
CA PRO A 317 12.39 7.03 16.82
C PRO A 317 11.98 5.59 17.17
N TRP A 318 12.82 4.61 16.82
CA TRP A 318 12.58 3.20 17.13
C TRP A 318 12.79 2.87 18.61
N VAL A 319 13.76 3.50 19.26
CA VAL A 319 13.99 3.38 20.70
C VAL A 319 12.80 3.94 21.49
N GLU A 320 12.30 5.12 21.11
CA GLU A 320 11.13 5.72 21.76
C GLU A 320 9.88 4.87 21.55
N GLU A 321 9.68 4.32 20.34
CA GLU A 321 8.59 3.38 20.09
C GLU A 321 8.75 2.10 20.92
N TRP A 322 9.96 1.54 21.01
CA TRP A 322 10.23 0.35 21.81
C TRP A 322 9.95 0.58 23.29
N ASN A 323 10.42 1.68 23.86
CA ASN A 323 10.18 2.05 25.26
C ASN A 323 8.68 2.29 25.52
N SER A 324 7.98 2.90 24.57
CA SER A 324 6.54 3.12 24.65
C SER A 324 5.75 1.80 24.57
N ALA A 325 6.15 0.91 23.67
CA ALA A 325 5.51 -0.38 23.45
C ALA A 325 5.86 -1.41 24.54
N SER A 326 6.97 -1.23 25.27
CA SER A 326 7.32 -2.08 26.42
C SER A 326 6.34 -1.92 27.59
N GLY A 327 5.53 -0.85 27.56
CA GLY A 327 4.56 -0.50 28.59
C GLY A 327 5.23 -0.08 29.89
N LEU A 328 6.38 0.61 29.78
CA LEU A 328 7.09 1.16 30.93
C LEU A 328 6.12 1.96 31.82
N ARG A 329 6.03 1.56 33.08
CA ARG A 329 5.16 2.17 34.08
C ARG A 329 5.89 2.23 35.42
N PHE A 330 5.45 3.15 36.26
CA PHE A 330 5.83 3.15 37.66
C PHE A 330 4.65 2.71 38.52
N SER A 331 4.95 2.01 39.61
CA SER A 331 4.02 1.73 40.69
C SER A 331 4.57 2.28 41.98
N THR A 332 3.67 2.60 42.91
CA THR A 332 4.02 3.23 44.18
C THR A 332 3.61 2.29 45.30
N LEU A 333 4.57 1.88 46.12
CA LEU A 333 4.35 1.03 47.29
C LEU A 333 4.49 1.89 48.55
N GLY A 334 3.54 1.80 49.48
CA GLY A 334 3.53 2.57 50.73
C GLY A 334 2.66 3.84 50.70
N HIS A 335 2.65 4.58 51.81
CA HIS A 335 1.89 5.83 52.00
C HIS A 335 2.75 6.87 52.72
N GLY A 336 2.62 8.15 52.36
CA GLY A 336 3.33 9.25 53.02
C GLY A 336 4.83 9.29 52.72
N GLU A 337 5.65 9.53 53.75
CA GLU A 337 7.11 9.67 53.62
C GLU A 337 7.83 8.36 53.25
N GLU A 338 7.15 7.20 53.33
CA GLU A 338 7.70 5.88 52.96
C GLU A 338 7.31 5.44 51.53
N MET A 339 6.83 6.36 50.69
CA MET A 339 6.41 6.05 49.32
C MET A 339 7.60 5.62 48.45
N GLN A 340 7.66 4.33 48.12
CA GLN A 340 8.66 3.76 47.23
C GLN A 340 8.13 3.73 45.79
N ILE A 341 8.88 4.31 44.85
CA ILE A 341 8.59 4.23 43.43
C ILE A 341 9.35 3.05 42.84
N THR A 342 8.63 2.12 42.21
CA THR A 342 9.21 0.99 41.47
C THR A 342 8.86 1.11 40.00
N TRP A 343 9.85 1.02 39.13
CA TRP A 343 9.66 0.99 37.70
C TRP A 343 9.55 -0.45 37.23
N ALA A 344 8.57 -0.71 36.38
CA ALA A 344 8.39 -2.01 35.78
C ALA A 344 7.88 -1.86 34.36
N ASP A 345 8.30 -2.81 33.57
CA ASP A 345 7.78 -3.07 32.25
C ASP A 345 6.38 -3.69 32.33
N ALA A 346 5.58 -3.61 31.25
CA ALA A 346 4.35 -4.39 31.18
C ALA A 346 4.68 -5.90 31.18
N PRO A 347 3.83 -6.74 31.79
CA PRO A 347 3.93 -8.19 31.67
C PRO A 347 4.04 -8.61 30.20
N GLU A 348 4.89 -9.60 29.92
CA GLU A 348 5.11 -10.13 28.58
C GLU A 348 3.81 -10.53 27.88
N SER A 349 2.84 -11.06 28.63
CA SER A 349 1.51 -11.43 28.11
C SER A 349 0.66 -10.26 27.59
N LEU A 350 1.02 -9.02 27.92
CA LEU A 350 0.32 -7.81 27.46
C LEU A 350 1.06 -7.11 26.31
N ARG A 351 2.23 -7.62 25.93
CA ARG A 351 3.05 -7.06 24.86
C ARG A 351 2.69 -7.70 23.53
N ALA A 352 2.49 -6.87 22.52
CA ALA A 352 2.48 -7.34 21.15
C ALA A 352 3.90 -7.24 20.61
N GLU A 353 4.57 -8.38 20.44
CA GLU A 353 5.88 -8.46 19.81
C GLU A 353 5.72 -9.00 18.39
N TRP A 354 6.43 -8.39 17.45
CA TRP A 354 6.49 -8.90 16.09
C TRP A 354 7.79 -9.65 15.84
N ASP A 355 7.66 -10.85 15.28
CA ASP A 355 8.77 -11.70 14.87
C ASP A 355 8.54 -12.16 13.41
N PRO A 356 9.48 -11.88 12.49
CA PRO A 356 9.38 -12.34 11.10
C PRO A 356 9.32 -13.86 10.95
N ASN A 357 9.83 -14.63 11.92
CA ASN A 357 9.79 -16.10 11.88
C ASN A 357 8.39 -16.64 12.21
N HIS A 358 7.54 -15.82 12.83
CA HIS A 358 6.16 -16.15 13.13
C HIS A 358 5.26 -15.53 12.07
N LYS A 359 4.82 -16.36 11.10
CA LYS A 359 3.89 -15.90 10.08
C LYS A 359 2.63 -15.35 10.73
N PRO A 360 2.12 -14.19 10.26
CA PRO A 360 0.89 -13.64 10.76
C PRO A 360 -0.26 -14.62 10.53
N ALA A 361 -1.14 -14.76 11.52
CA ALA A 361 -2.40 -15.49 11.36
C ALA A 361 -3.39 -14.59 10.62
N GLY A 362 -3.34 -14.58 9.28
CA GLY A 362 -4.22 -13.78 8.44
C GLY A 362 -3.72 -12.35 8.19
N SER A 363 -4.52 -11.60 7.41
CA SER A 363 -4.24 -10.20 7.07
C SER A 363 -4.15 -9.32 8.32
N GLN A 364 -3.09 -8.52 8.43
CA GLN A 364 -2.91 -7.57 9.52
C GLN A 364 -2.99 -6.12 9.04
N LEU A 365 -3.41 -5.22 9.92
CA LEU A 365 -3.41 -3.78 9.69
C LEU A 365 -2.56 -3.06 10.73
N TRP A 366 -1.54 -2.35 10.29
CA TRP A 366 -0.64 -1.59 11.16
C TRP A 366 -0.81 -0.10 10.87
N PHE A 367 -1.33 0.62 11.85
CA PHE A 367 -1.37 2.07 11.80
C PHE A 367 0.00 2.64 12.10
N CYS A 368 0.48 3.50 11.21
CA CYS A 368 1.82 4.04 11.29
C CYS A 368 1.78 5.56 11.36
N GLU A 369 2.68 6.14 12.17
CA GLU A 369 2.96 7.57 12.08
C GLU A 369 3.53 7.91 10.69
N PRO A 370 3.08 8.98 10.02
CA PRO A 370 3.56 9.33 8.68
C PRO A 370 5.09 9.44 8.56
N ALA A 371 5.78 9.89 9.62
CA ALA A 371 7.24 10.00 9.64
C ALA A 371 7.96 8.64 9.56
N MET A 372 7.30 7.55 9.95
CA MET A 372 7.82 6.18 9.91
C MET A 372 7.36 5.38 8.69
N LEU A 373 6.52 5.96 7.83
CA LEU A 373 5.91 5.27 6.68
C LEU A 373 6.94 4.81 5.63
N THR A 374 8.11 5.44 5.56
CA THR A 374 9.18 5.01 4.65
C THR A 374 10.06 3.93 5.24
N THR A 375 10.25 3.91 6.56
CA THR A 375 11.20 3.02 7.23
C THR A 375 10.55 1.73 7.72
N VAL A 376 9.32 1.76 8.23
CA VAL A 376 8.62 0.55 8.71
C VAL A 376 8.43 -0.48 7.60
N PRO A 377 7.81 -0.15 6.44
CA PRO A 377 7.66 -1.11 5.34
C PRO A 377 8.99 -1.62 4.80
N ALA A 378 10.02 -0.75 4.75
CA ALA A 378 11.34 -1.12 4.28
C ALA A 378 12.06 -2.09 5.23
N VAL A 379 11.97 -1.88 6.55
CA VAL A 379 12.52 -2.79 7.57
C VAL A 379 11.78 -4.13 7.54
N LEU A 380 10.46 -4.13 7.40
CA LEU A 380 9.67 -5.37 7.24
C LEU A 380 10.13 -6.15 6.02
N ASN A 381 10.28 -5.47 4.88
CA ASN A 381 10.75 -6.10 3.65
C ASN A 381 12.19 -6.62 3.81
N ASP A 382 13.11 -5.85 4.40
CA ASP A 382 14.48 -6.34 4.62
C ASP A 382 14.51 -7.59 5.53
N ARG A 383 13.59 -7.67 6.50
CA ARG A 383 13.42 -8.82 7.40
C ARG A 383 12.65 -10.00 6.78
N GLY A 384 12.38 -9.97 5.47
CA GLY A 384 11.71 -11.06 4.76
C GLY A 384 10.18 -11.08 4.91
N ALA A 385 9.58 -10.04 5.50
CA ALA A 385 8.13 -9.93 5.65
C ALA A 385 7.52 -9.08 4.53
N ALA A 386 6.83 -9.76 3.61
CA ALA A 386 6.04 -9.10 2.58
C ALA A 386 4.98 -8.19 3.23
N ASN A 387 4.86 -6.98 2.71
CA ASN A 387 3.95 -5.98 3.25
C ASN A 387 3.37 -5.10 2.14
N LEU A 388 2.16 -4.61 2.42
CA LEU A 388 1.45 -3.62 1.62
C LEU A 388 1.55 -2.26 2.30
N VAL A 389 1.65 -1.20 1.50
CA VAL A 389 1.52 0.18 1.97
C VAL A 389 0.28 0.77 1.33
N LEU A 390 -0.67 1.19 2.16
CA LEU A 390 -1.92 1.81 1.72
C LEU A 390 -1.96 3.28 2.13
N ASP A 391 -1.85 4.16 1.14
CA ASP A 391 -2.05 5.61 1.26
C ASP A 391 -3.38 6.02 0.57
N THR A 392 -3.75 7.28 0.69
CA THR A 392 -4.90 7.94 0.04
C THR A 392 -4.99 7.75 -1.47
N THR A 393 -3.86 7.51 -2.14
CA THR A 393 -3.78 7.47 -3.61
C THR A 393 -3.02 6.27 -4.16
N VAL A 394 -2.44 5.43 -3.31
CA VAL A 394 -1.64 4.28 -3.74
C VAL A 394 -1.82 3.12 -2.78
N LEU A 395 -1.97 1.93 -3.35
CA LEU A 395 -1.67 0.66 -2.70
C LEU A 395 -0.43 0.06 -3.38
N SER A 396 0.61 -0.28 -2.62
CA SER A 396 1.84 -0.84 -3.18
C SER A 396 2.41 -1.96 -2.32
N VAL A 397 3.17 -2.86 -2.95
CA VAL A 397 4.00 -3.85 -2.25
C VAL A 397 5.43 -3.32 -2.16
N THR A 398 5.99 -3.31 -0.95
CA THR A 398 7.38 -2.89 -0.74
C THR A 398 8.34 -3.85 -1.45
N GLY A 399 9.30 -3.31 -2.21
CA GLY A 399 10.30 -4.11 -2.94
C GLY A 399 9.81 -4.81 -4.21
N SER A 400 8.52 -4.69 -4.55
CA SER A 400 7.94 -5.37 -5.71
C SER A 400 8.57 -4.94 -7.03
N ARG A 401 8.75 -5.91 -7.94
CA ARG A 401 9.12 -5.67 -9.34
C ARG A 401 7.95 -5.83 -10.31
N GLN A 402 6.74 -6.06 -9.79
CA GLN A 402 5.55 -6.26 -10.61
C GLN A 402 5.05 -4.93 -11.19
N PRO A 403 4.26 -4.96 -12.28
CA PRO A 403 3.78 -3.76 -12.93
C PRO A 403 2.94 -2.87 -12.02
N ARG A 404 3.03 -1.56 -12.23
CA ARG A 404 2.10 -0.58 -11.65
C ARG A 404 0.86 -0.49 -12.53
N TYR A 405 -0.30 -0.32 -11.90
CA TYR A 405 -1.58 -0.09 -12.58
C TYR A 405 -2.21 1.22 -12.10
N VAL A 406 -2.94 1.87 -12.99
CA VAL A 406 -3.80 3.04 -12.71
C VAL A 406 -5.24 2.56 -12.63
N TRP A 407 -5.91 2.90 -11.53
CA TRP A 407 -7.31 2.60 -11.26
C TRP A 407 -8.24 3.53 -12.05
N CYS A 408 -9.33 3.02 -12.62
CA CYS A 408 -10.34 3.85 -13.27
C CYS A 408 -11.74 3.23 -13.09
N PRO A 409 -12.55 3.75 -12.16
CA PRO A 409 -13.90 3.28 -11.93
C PRO A 409 -14.86 3.87 -12.98
N VAL A 410 -15.38 3.03 -13.87
CA VAL A 410 -16.27 3.46 -14.97
C VAL A 410 -17.75 3.50 -14.60
N GLY A 411 -18.09 3.29 -13.32
CA GLY A 411 -19.47 3.22 -12.84
C GLY A 411 -20.13 1.84 -12.99
N ALA A 412 -19.41 0.82 -13.45
CA ALA A 412 -19.92 -0.55 -13.58
C ALA A 412 -20.16 -1.27 -12.24
N GLY A 413 -20.04 -0.58 -11.11
CA GLY A 413 -20.14 -1.12 -9.74
C GLY A 413 -18.87 -0.87 -8.93
N GLN A 414 -18.87 -1.28 -7.66
CA GLN A 414 -17.76 -1.02 -6.74
C GLN A 414 -16.49 -1.82 -7.07
N ARG A 415 -16.66 -3.00 -7.66
CA ARG A 415 -15.56 -3.94 -7.95
C ARG A 415 -15.24 -4.08 -9.43
N HIS A 416 -16.16 -3.68 -10.32
CA HIS A 416 -15.95 -3.76 -11.77
C HIS A 416 -15.36 -2.44 -12.25
N VAL A 417 -14.07 -2.47 -12.55
CA VAL A 417 -13.31 -1.29 -12.97
C VAL A 417 -12.55 -1.61 -14.25
N ILE A 418 -11.85 -0.61 -14.78
CA ILE A 418 -10.78 -0.85 -15.73
C ILE A 418 -9.47 -0.37 -15.12
N VAL A 419 -8.38 -1.03 -15.49
CA VAL A 419 -7.04 -0.69 -15.07
C VAL A 419 -6.15 -0.47 -16.28
N GLN A 420 -5.21 0.47 -16.17
CA GLN A 420 -4.18 0.69 -17.17
C GLN A 420 -2.82 0.33 -16.57
N GLN A 421 -2.06 -0.55 -17.22
CA GLN A 421 -0.69 -0.80 -16.80
C GLN A 421 0.16 0.44 -17.12
N ASP A 422 0.91 0.96 -16.15
CA ASP A 422 1.77 2.12 -16.31
C ASP A 422 2.82 1.88 -17.41
N GLY A 423 3.08 2.90 -18.22
CA GLY A 423 3.88 2.79 -19.43
C GLY A 423 3.22 2.06 -20.61
N SER A 424 2.01 1.52 -20.45
CA SER A 424 1.20 0.97 -21.55
C SER A 424 0.03 1.90 -21.89
N ASN A 425 -0.48 1.80 -23.12
CA ASN A 425 -1.76 2.43 -23.50
C ASN A 425 -2.95 1.46 -23.39
N GLU A 426 -2.73 0.28 -22.81
CA GLU A 426 -3.72 -0.78 -22.76
C GLU A 426 -4.59 -0.68 -21.50
N TRP A 427 -5.90 -0.55 -21.72
CA TRP A 427 -6.92 -0.63 -20.69
C TRP A 427 -7.47 -2.05 -20.64
N ARG A 428 -7.56 -2.60 -19.42
CA ARG A 428 -8.08 -3.95 -19.18
C ARG A 428 -9.23 -3.89 -18.18
N PRO A 429 -10.34 -4.60 -18.42
CA PRO A 429 -11.38 -4.73 -17.40
C PRO A 429 -10.89 -5.61 -16.26
N ALA A 430 -11.21 -5.22 -15.04
CA ALA A 430 -10.84 -5.93 -13.82
C ALA A 430 -12.05 -6.07 -12.89
N LEU A 431 -12.22 -7.26 -12.34
CA LEU A 431 -13.06 -7.52 -11.19
C LEU A 431 -12.16 -7.52 -9.95
N LEU A 432 -12.14 -6.40 -9.24
CA LEU A 432 -11.37 -6.24 -8.01
C LEU A 432 -11.89 -7.18 -6.91
N TYR A 433 -11.00 -7.58 -6.01
CA TYR A 433 -11.30 -8.38 -4.84
C TYR A 433 -12.18 -7.68 -3.81
#